data_AF-A0A0D0GPL1-F1
#
_entry.id   AF-A0A0D0GPL1-F1
#
_cell.length_a   1.000
_cell.length_b   1.000
_cell.length_c   1.000
_cell.angle_alpha   90.00
_cell.angle_beta   90.00
_cell.angle_gamma   90.00
#
_symmetry.space_group_name_H-M   'P 1'
#
loop_
_entity.id
_entity.type
_entity.pdbx_description
1 polymer ?
#
loop_
_entity_poly.entity_id
_entity_poly.type
_entity_poly.pdbx_seq_one_letter_code
_entity_poly.pdbx_strand_id
1 'polypeptide(L)'
;METKRQIKLNYTQEFKIACKINNLKPEELLQYFISHVSFYAFIGGNMEALYLWATTVCIDFKEVYGGEPQPVTDHKIQEISLKYIKKLTALNMDDGAYKTLEYYNGISIMKEWSAEMLPFTDYELQIQISDESFLDLTFDFNLICRMNGSDIEALLQYFINRISLARERALNLHQHVKTDPSTAFLLLLISKHVSFRNKIMPQQEMYKKFTLQLLKLDEKQEGESNLENKIRNYNVFYLEWYNALNKNVN
;
A
#
# COMPACT_ATOMS: atom_id res chain seq x y z
N MET A 1 -23.69 14.80 14.63
CA MET A 1 -22.92 13.56 14.39
C MET A 1 -22.98 13.32 12.91
N GLU A 2 -21.91 13.67 12.18
CA GLU A 2 -21.81 13.32 10.77
C GLU A 2 -21.73 11.80 10.68
N THR A 3 -22.66 11.19 9.96
CA THR A 3 -22.65 9.77 9.63
C THR A 3 -21.38 9.47 8.84
N LYS A 4 -20.40 8.84 9.49
CA LYS A 4 -19.18 8.37 8.82
C LYS A 4 -19.58 7.37 7.74
N ARG A 5 -19.03 7.51 6.53
CA ARG A 5 -19.27 6.57 5.44
C ARG A 5 -18.78 5.18 5.85
N GLN A 6 -19.68 4.21 5.80
CA GLN A 6 -19.35 2.81 5.98
C GLN A 6 -19.10 2.18 4.61
N ILE A 7 -17.96 1.51 4.46
CA ILE A 7 -17.61 0.77 3.25
C ILE A 7 -17.44 -0.72 3.57
N LYS A 8 -17.58 -1.60 2.56
CA LYS A 8 -17.47 -3.04 2.76
C LYS A 8 -16.35 -3.63 1.91
N LEU A 9 -15.25 -3.95 2.57
CA LEU A 9 -14.10 -4.58 1.92
C LEU A 9 -14.19 -6.11 2.00
N ASN A 10 -14.00 -6.77 0.86
CA ASN A 10 -13.93 -8.22 0.75
C ASN A 10 -12.48 -8.67 0.75
N TYR A 11 -11.97 -9.10 1.90
CA TYR A 11 -10.60 -9.61 2.03
C TYR A 11 -10.44 -10.96 1.31
N THR A 12 -9.64 -10.97 0.25
CA THR A 12 -9.30 -12.18 -0.52
C THR A 12 -8.52 -13.18 0.35
N GLN A 13 -8.50 -14.45 -0.06
CA GLN A 13 -7.74 -15.47 0.64
C GLN A 13 -6.23 -15.16 0.63
N GLU A 14 -5.69 -14.74 -0.52
CA GLU A 14 -4.27 -14.40 -0.65
C GLU A 14 -3.89 -13.21 0.25
N PHE A 15 -4.75 -12.19 0.33
CA PHE A 15 -4.56 -11.07 1.24
C PHE A 15 -4.56 -11.51 2.72
N LYS A 16 -5.54 -12.33 3.13
CA LYS A 16 -5.61 -12.88 4.50
C LYS A 16 -4.38 -13.71 4.86
N ILE A 17 -3.92 -14.55 3.93
CA ILE A 17 -2.69 -15.34 4.05
C ILE A 17 -1.51 -14.41 4.26
N ALA A 18 -1.36 -13.40 3.39
CA ALA A 18 -0.26 -12.46 3.44
C ALA A 18 -0.23 -11.67 4.76
N CYS A 19 -1.37 -11.16 5.22
CA CYS A 19 -1.48 -10.49 6.52
C CYS A 19 -1.07 -11.43 7.68
N LYS A 20 -1.63 -12.63 7.73
CA LYS A 20 -1.40 -13.57 8.84
C LYS A 20 0.05 -14.06 8.91
N ILE A 21 0.65 -14.42 7.77
CA ILE A 21 2.05 -14.86 7.68
C ILE A 21 3.02 -13.75 8.07
N ASN A 22 2.60 -12.48 7.98
CA ASN A 22 3.43 -11.36 8.38
C ASN A 22 3.01 -10.74 9.72
N ASN A 23 2.13 -11.42 10.45
CA ASN A 23 1.54 -10.98 11.72
C ASN A 23 1.00 -9.53 11.69
N LEU A 24 0.31 -9.21 10.59
CA LEU A 24 -0.39 -7.95 10.36
C LEU A 24 -1.89 -8.17 10.44
N LYS A 25 -2.61 -7.25 11.09
CA LYS A 25 -4.06 -7.18 10.90
C LYS A 25 -4.36 -6.59 9.52
N PRO A 26 -5.42 -7.04 8.82
CA PRO A 26 -5.91 -6.43 7.58
C PRO A 26 -5.99 -4.90 7.65
N GLU A 27 -6.57 -4.40 8.74
CA GLU A 27 -6.84 -2.97 8.96
C GLU A 27 -5.54 -2.19 9.17
N GLU A 28 -4.55 -2.79 9.87
CA GLU A 28 -3.23 -2.20 10.02
C GLU A 28 -2.57 -2.02 8.64
N LEU A 29 -2.58 -3.04 7.78
CA LEU A 29 -1.97 -2.97 6.46
C LEU A 29 -2.65 -1.92 5.56
N LEU A 30 -3.98 -1.83 5.59
CA LEU A 30 -4.72 -0.80 4.86
C LEU A 30 -4.38 0.61 5.36
N GLN A 31 -4.29 0.78 6.68
CA GLN A 31 -3.88 2.05 7.26
C GLN A 31 -2.46 2.43 6.83
N TYR A 32 -1.53 1.47 6.84
CA TYR A 32 -0.17 1.71 6.34
C TYR A 32 -0.16 2.14 4.88
N PHE A 33 -0.95 1.48 4.03
CA PHE A 33 -1.09 1.86 2.63
C PHE A 33 -1.56 3.31 2.49
N ILE A 34 -2.66 3.68 3.14
CA ILE A 34 -3.22 5.04 3.10
C ILE A 34 -2.20 6.08 3.61
N SER A 35 -1.50 5.77 4.70
CA SER A 35 -0.52 6.68 5.29
C SER A 35 0.76 6.85 4.47
N HIS A 36 1.02 5.98 3.50
CA HIS A 36 2.21 6.04 2.63
C HIS A 36 1.89 6.46 1.19
N VAL A 37 0.62 6.70 0.85
CA VAL A 37 0.31 7.41 -0.39
C VAL A 37 0.76 8.87 -0.24
N SER A 38 1.54 9.37 -1.21
CA SER A 38 2.10 10.72 -1.15
C SER A 38 1.92 11.47 -2.45
N PHE A 39 1.39 12.68 -2.36
CA PHE A 39 1.28 13.57 -3.52
C PHE A 39 2.66 14.00 -4.04
N TYR A 40 3.65 14.16 -3.16
CA TYR A 40 5.01 14.48 -3.58
C TYR A 40 5.62 13.37 -4.44
N ALA A 41 5.45 12.10 -4.03
CA ALA A 41 5.82 10.96 -4.86
C ALA A 41 5.07 10.93 -6.20
N PHE A 42 3.78 11.29 -6.20
CA PHE A 42 2.92 11.28 -7.39
C PHE A 42 3.42 12.24 -8.48
N ILE A 43 3.94 13.41 -8.11
CA ILE A 43 4.50 14.38 -9.06
C ILE A 43 5.98 14.13 -9.41
N GLY A 44 6.52 12.97 -9.06
CA GLY A 44 7.90 12.58 -9.33
C GLY A 44 8.92 13.09 -8.32
N GLY A 45 8.47 13.58 -7.17
CA GLY A 45 9.34 13.95 -6.06
C GLY A 45 10.06 12.74 -5.46
N ASN A 46 11.26 12.97 -4.95
CA ASN A 46 12.06 11.91 -4.37
C ASN A 46 11.54 11.52 -2.97
N MET A 47 10.98 10.33 -2.87
CA MET A 47 10.47 9.75 -1.62
C MET A 47 11.07 8.37 -1.38
N GLU A 48 11.01 7.89 -0.13
CA GLU A 48 11.40 6.52 0.14
C GLU A 48 10.57 5.53 -0.68
N ALA A 49 11.19 4.39 -1.04
CA ALA A 49 10.56 3.35 -1.86
C ALA A 49 9.14 2.94 -1.40
N LEU A 50 8.87 2.95 -0.09
CA LEU A 50 7.56 2.58 0.45
C LEU A 50 6.46 3.55 -0.02
N TYR A 51 6.75 4.86 -0.02
CA TYR A 51 5.82 5.88 -0.52
C TYR A 51 5.66 5.81 -2.03
N LEU A 52 6.75 5.54 -2.75
CA LEU A 52 6.72 5.37 -4.20
C LEU A 52 5.79 4.21 -4.57
N TRP A 53 5.97 3.03 -3.97
CA TRP A 53 5.14 1.86 -4.29
C TRP A 53 3.68 2.03 -3.89
N ALA A 54 3.37 2.61 -2.72
CA ALA A 54 2.00 2.92 -2.32
C ALA A 54 1.33 3.87 -3.34
N THR A 55 2.06 4.91 -3.76
CA THR A 55 1.55 5.87 -4.74
C THR A 55 1.38 5.24 -6.13
N THR A 56 2.29 4.35 -6.53
CA THR A 56 2.18 3.57 -7.78
C THR A 56 0.91 2.73 -7.82
N VAL A 57 0.43 2.17 -6.70
CA VAL A 57 -0.87 1.46 -6.66
C VAL A 57 -2.01 2.38 -7.11
N CYS A 58 -2.00 3.65 -6.69
CA CYS A 58 -3.03 4.61 -7.06
C CYS A 58 -2.98 4.99 -8.55
N ILE A 59 -1.77 5.05 -9.12
CA ILE A 59 -1.54 5.31 -10.54
C ILE A 59 -2.00 4.10 -11.36
N ASP A 60 -1.56 2.90 -11.00
CA ASP A 60 -1.92 1.64 -11.65
C ASP A 60 -3.44 1.40 -11.61
N PHE A 61 -4.11 1.72 -10.49
CA PHE A 61 -5.57 1.66 -10.41
C PHE A 61 -6.26 2.55 -11.45
N LYS A 62 -5.82 3.81 -11.61
CA LYS A 62 -6.36 4.72 -12.62
C LYS A 62 -6.12 4.21 -14.05
N GLU A 63 -4.96 3.63 -14.31
CA GLU A 63 -4.66 3.06 -15.62
C GLU A 63 -5.58 1.88 -15.97
N VAL A 64 -5.95 1.06 -14.99
CA VAL A 64 -6.79 -0.14 -15.20
C VAL A 64 -8.29 0.19 -15.25
N TYR A 65 -8.78 1.03 -14.34
CA TYR A 65 -10.22 1.29 -14.19
C TYR A 65 -10.67 2.64 -14.78
N GLY A 66 -9.72 3.44 -15.26
CA GLY A 66 -9.97 4.83 -15.63
C GLY A 66 -10.28 5.69 -14.41
N GLY A 67 -10.87 6.84 -14.68
CA GLY A 67 -11.29 7.80 -13.67
C GLY A 67 -11.45 9.16 -14.30
N GLU A 68 -12.50 9.87 -13.92
CA GLU A 68 -12.73 11.23 -14.37
C GLU A 68 -12.31 12.18 -13.23
N PRO A 69 -11.22 12.94 -13.41
CA PRO A 69 -10.81 13.93 -12.42
C PRO A 69 -11.97 14.88 -12.15
N GLN A 70 -12.32 15.08 -10.88
CA GLN A 70 -13.32 16.08 -10.52
C GLN A 70 -12.67 17.46 -10.56
N PRO A 71 -13.07 18.35 -11.48
CA PRO A 71 -12.46 19.67 -11.56
C PRO A 71 -12.81 20.46 -10.29
N VAL A 72 -11.79 21.00 -9.65
CA VAL A 72 -11.97 21.97 -8.58
C VAL A 72 -12.47 23.26 -9.21
N THR A 73 -13.72 23.65 -8.95
CA THR A 73 -14.33 24.87 -9.51
C THR A 73 -14.20 26.08 -8.59
N ASP A 74 -13.92 25.87 -7.30
CA ASP A 74 -13.71 26.93 -6.33
C ASP A 74 -12.35 27.62 -6.54
N HIS A 75 -12.38 28.93 -6.79
CA HIS A 75 -11.19 29.73 -7.07
C HIS A 75 -10.18 29.73 -5.92
N LYS A 76 -10.65 29.75 -4.66
CA LYS A 76 -9.78 29.75 -3.49
C LYS A 76 -9.05 28.42 -3.35
N ILE A 77 -9.76 27.32 -3.57
CA ILE A 77 -9.19 25.98 -3.57
C ILE A 77 -8.14 25.84 -4.68
N GLN A 78 -8.41 26.38 -5.87
CA GLN A 78 -7.45 26.43 -6.98
C GLN A 78 -6.20 27.23 -6.61
N GLU A 79 -6.36 28.42 -6.02
CA GLU A 79 -5.24 29.29 -5.63
C GLU A 79 -4.32 28.62 -4.61
N ILE A 80 -4.91 28.05 -3.54
CA ILE A 80 -4.17 27.29 -2.53
C ILE A 80 -3.44 26.11 -3.19
N SER A 81 -4.13 25.32 -4.01
CA SER A 81 -3.55 24.16 -4.69
C SER A 81 -2.36 24.56 -5.58
N LEU A 82 -2.52 25.60 -6.39
CA LEU A 82 -1.47 26.10 -7.27
C LEU A 82 -0.25 26.62 -6.49
N LYS A 83 -0.47 27.30 -5.36
CA LYS A 83 0.61 27.74 -4.46
C LYS A 83 1.47 26.57 -4.00
N TYR A 84 0.85 25.48 -3.54
CA TYR A 84 1.57 24.33 -3.00
C TYR A 84 2.16 23.41 -4.08
N ILE A 85 1.46 23.21 -5.20
CA ILE A 85 2.01 22.51 -6.36
C ILE A 85 3.29 23.20 -6.83
N LYS A 86 3.29 24.54 -6.98
CA LYS A 86 4.50 25.30 -7.36
C LYS A 86 5.65 25.11 -6.38
N LYS A 87 5.38 25.13 -5.06
CA LYS A 87 6.40 24.90 -4.03
C LYS A 87 7.02 23.49 -4.16
N LEU A 88 6.20 22.47 -4.34
CA LEU A 88 6.66 21.09 -4.48
C LEU A 88 7.42 20.86 -5.80
N THR A 89 6.94 21.44 -6.90
CA THR A 89 7.66 21.37 -8.18
C THR A 89 9.02 22.07 -8.10
N ALA A 90 9.08 23.24 -7.46
CA ALA A 90 10.34 23.94 -7.25
C ALA A 90 11.32 23.12 -6.39
N LEU A 91 10.82 22.44 -5.35
CA LEU A 91 11.63 21.54 -4.53
C LEU A 91 12.20 20.37 -5.35
N ASN A 92 11.39 19.77 -6.24
CA ASN A 92 11.83 18.66 -7.09
C ASN A 92 12.82 19.08 -8.20
N MET A 93 12.83 20.37 -8.56
CA MET A 93 13.75 20.93 -9.56
C MET A 93 15.04 21.49 -8.95
N ASP A 94 15.17 21.52 -7.62
CA ASP A 94 16.35 22.03 -6.93
C ASP A 94 17.44 20.96 -6.82
N ASP A 95 18.38 20.98 -7.77
CA ASP A 95 19.54 20.08 -7.82
C ASP A 95 20.50 20.22 -6.60
N GLY A 96 20.33 21.25 -5.77
CA GLY A 96 21.19 21.54 -4.62
C GLY A 96 20.81 20.83 -3.32
N ALA A 97 19.62 20.25 -3.22
CA ALA A 97 19.14 19.64 -1.98
C ALA A 97 19.67 18.21 -1.79
N TYR A 98 20.18 17.91 -0.59
CA TYR A 98 20.41 16.51 -0.20
C TYR A 98 19.06 15.78 -0.14
N LYS A 99 19.00 14.56 -0.71
CA LYS A 99 17.78 13.71 -0.76
C LYS A 99 16.99 13.63 0.55
N THR A 100 17.70 13.56 1.68
CA THR A 100 17.08 13.53 3.01
C THR A 100 16.39 14.85 3.37
N LEU A 101 17.01 15.99 3.04
CA LEU A 101 16.45 17.32 3.28
C LEU A 101 15.23 17.56 2.39
N GLU A 102 15.32 17.14 1.13
CA GLU A 102 14.21 17.18 0.17
C GLU A 102 12.97 16.43 0.68
N TYR A 103 13.15 15.21 1.20
CA TYR A 103 12.09 14.41 1.81
C TYR A 103 11.38 15.14 2.96
N TYR A 104 12.12 15.69 3.92
CA TYR A 104 11.53 16.40 5.06
C TYR A 104 10.83 17.69 4.64
N ASN A 105 11.38 18.41 3.67
CA ASN A 105 10.76 19.61 3.11
C ASN A 105 9.45 19.26 2.39
N GLY A 106 9.42 18.18 1.60
CA GLY A 106 8.21 17.70 0.95
C GLY A 106 7.09 17.40 1.96
N ILE A 107 7.41 16.69 3.05
CA ILE A 107 6.46 16.43 4.13
C ILE A 107 5.97 17.72 4.80
N SER A 108 6.87 18.68 5.05
CA SER A 108 6.51 19.96 5.65
C SER A 108 5.53 20.74 4.76
N ILE A 109 5.81 20.81 3.46
CA ILE A 109 4.95 21.49 2.48
C ILE A 109 3.57 20.82 2.40
N MET A 110 3.50 19.48 2.41
CA MET A 110 2.22 18.76 2.41
C MET A 110 1.39 19.03 3.69
N LYS A 111 2.05 19.15 4.85
CA LYS A 111 1.37 19.51 6.10
C LYS A 111 0.81 20.93 6.07
N GLU A 112 1.58 21.90 5.56
CA GLU A 112 1.11 23.26 5.36
C GLU A 112 -0.08 23.29 4.40
N TRP A 113 0.00 22.55 3.30
CA TRP A 113 -1.10 22.48 2.32
C TRP A 113 -2.36 21.92 2.96
N SER A 114 -2.25 20.79 3.67
CA SER A 114 -3.36 20.18 4.39
C SER A 114 -4.03 21.17 5.34
N ALA A 115 -3.25 21.87 6.17
CA ALA A 115 -3.77 22.82 7.15
C ALA A 115 -4.53 24.00 6.51
N GLU A 116 -4.07 24.50 5.37
CA GLU A 116 -4.71 25.61 4.66
C GLU A 116 -5.93 25.15 3.83
N MET A 117 -5.91 23.93 3.32
CA MET A 117 -6.89 23.41 2.37
C MET A 117 -8.09 22.73 3.04
N LEU A 118 -7.87 21.97 4.12
CA LEU A 118 -8.92 21.18 4.78
C LEU A 118 -10.18 21.97 5.18
N PRO A 119 -10.11 23.25 5.62
CA PRO A 119 -11.31 24.03 5.92
C PRO A 119 -12.21 24.32 4.72
N PHE A 120 -11.72 24.12 3.49
CA PHE A 120 -12.42 24.40 2.24
C PHE A 120 -12.75 23.14 1.44
N THR A 121 -12.38 21.95 1.93
CA THR A 121 -12.66 20.69 1.23
C THR A 121 -13.68 19.84 1.98
N ASP A 122 -14.38 19.02 1.22
CA ASP A 122 -15.28 17.95 1.65
C ASP A 122 -14.55 16.60 1.79
N TYR A 123 -13.24 16.63 2.08
CA TYR A 123 -12.45 15.40 2.20
C TYR A 123 -12.94 14.55 3.38
N GLU A 124 -13.19 13.27 3.10
CA GLU A 124 -13.46 12.29 4.13
C GLU A 124 -12.19 12.10 4.96
N LEU A 125 -12.25 12.39 6.26
CA LEU A 125 -11.11 12.19 7.16
C LEU A 125 -11.02 10.76 7.69
N GLN A 126 -12.17 10.08 7.74
CA GLN A 126 -12.27 8.72 8.26
C GLN A 126 -13.38 7.95 7.55
N ILE A 127 -13.13 6.67 7.32
CA ILE A 127 -14.11 5.70 6.85
C ILE A 127 -14.23 4.54 7.83
N GLN A 128 -15.44 4.01 7.98
CA GLN A 128 -15.70 2.85 8.81
C GLN A 128 -15.68 1.59 7.95
N ILE A 129 -14.90 0.57 8.35
CA ILE A 129 -14.78 -0.71 7.65
C ILE A 129 -15.43 -1.87 8.40
N SER A 130 -15.64 -1.72 9.71
CA SER A 130 -16.42 -2.63 10.56
C SER A 130 -16.96 -1.87 11.78
N ASP A 131 -17.77 -2.52 12.62
CA ASP A 131 -18.39 -1.90 13.80
C ASP A 131 -17.36 -1.26 14.76
N GLU A 132 -16.13 -1.79 14.80
CA GLU A 132 -15.07 -1.35 15.71
C GLU A 132 -13.82 -0.82 14.99
N SER A 133 -13.77 -0.85 13.65
CA SER A 133 -12.57 -0.50 12.88
C SER A 133 -12.80 0.66 11.93
N PHE A 134 -11.88 1.63 12.00
CA PHE A 134 -11.86 2.83 11.19
C PHE A 134 -10.50 2.94 10.48
N LEU A 135 -10.52 3.57 9.31
CA LEU A 135 -9.31 3.98 8.60
C LEU A 135 -9.28 5.50 8.55
N ASP A 136 -8.15 6.07 8.97
CA ASP A 136 -7.85 7.50 8.86
C ASP A 136 -7.35 7.78 7.45
N LEU A 137 -8.06 8.64 6.73
CA LEU A 137 -7.72 9.03 5.38
C LEU A 137 -6.83 10.27 5.41
N THR A 138 -5.60 10.14 4.91
CA THR A 138 -4.66 11.25 4.86
C THR A 138 -5.09 12.28 3.80
N PHE A 139 -4.58 13.51 3.95
CA PHE A 139 -4.76 14.56 2.96
C PHE A 139 -4.22 14.14 1.58
N ASP A 140 -3.00 13.61 1.53
CA ASP A 140 -2.37 13.09 0.31
C ASP A 140 -3.22 12.02 -0.38
N PHE A 141 -3.75 11.06 0.39
CA PHE A 141 -4.58 9.98 -0.13
C PHE A 141 -5.88 10.53 -0.75
N ASN A 142 -6.59 11.40 -0.03
CA ASN A 142 -7.80 12.07 -0.54
C ASN A 142 -7.51 12.87 -1.81
N LEU A 143 -6.43 13.65 -1.79
CA LEU A 143 -6.02 14.50 -2.92
C LEU A 143 -5.75 13.66 -4.17
N ILE A 144 -4.98 12.57 -4.04
CA ILE A 144 -4.68 11.68 -5.17
C ILE A 144 -5.95 10.98 -5.67
N CYS A 145 -6.81 10.49 -4.76
CA CYS A 145 -8.07 9.87 -5.15
C CYS A 145 -8.94 10.84 -5.96
N ARG A 146 -9.12 12.07 -5.47
CA ARG A 146 -9.91 13.10 -6.20
C ARG A 146 -9.28 13.46 -7.55
N MET A 147 -7.96 13.66 -7.62
CA MET A 147 -7.27 13.99 -8.87
C MET A 147 -7.32 12.87 -9.91
N ASN A 148 -7.40 11.62 -9.45
CA ASN A 148 -7.53 10.47 -10.32
C ASN A 148 -8.99 10.11 -10.62
N GLY A 149 -9.97 10.71 -9.93
CA GLY A 149 -11.36 10.30 -10.02
C GLY A 149 -11.60 8.91 -9.41
N SER A 150 -10.74 8.48 -8.48
CA SER A 150 -10.79 7.16 -7.88
C SER A 150 -11.79 7.13 -6.72
N ASP A 151 -12.69 6.16 -6.73
CA ASP A 151 -13.47 5.82 -5.53
C ASP A 151 -12.58 5.10 -4.51
N ILE A 152 -12.66 5.52 -3.25
CA ILE A 152 -11.80 5.03 -2.17
C ILE A 152 -12.04 3.54 -1.89
N GLU A 153 -13.30 3.09 -1.87
CA GLU A 153 -13.63 1.69 -1.62
C GLU A 153 -13.09 0.81 -2.76
N ALA A 154 -13.27 1.24 -4.01
CA ALA A 154 -12.75 0.54 -5.18
C ALA A 154 -11.21 0.47 -5.18
N LEU A 155 -10.51 1.56 -4.82
CA LEU A 155 -9.04 1.58 -4.74
C LEU A 155 -8.52 0.67 -3.62
N LEU A 156 -9.14 0.70 -2.44
CA LEU A 156 -8.76 -0.19 -1.33
C LEU A 156 -9.04 -1.65 -1.68
N GLN A 157 -10.17 -1.95 -2.32
CA GLN A 157 -10.48 -3.29 -2.81
C GLN A 157 -9.50 -3.73 -3.89
N TYR A 158 -9.06 -2.82 -4.77
CA TYR A 158 -8.00 -3.10 -5.74
C TYR A 158 -6.70 -3.51 -5.05
N PHE A 159 -6.21 -2.70 -4.12
CA PHE A 159 -5.01 -3.02 -3.34
C PHE A 159 -5.10 -4.40 -2.68
N ILE A 160 -6.25 -4.72 -2.06
CA ILE A 160 -6.52 -6.04 -1.46
C ILE A 160 -6.43 -7.17 -2.50
N ASN A 161 -7.06 -6.98 -3.66
CA ASN A 161 -7.15 -8.00 -4.71
C ASN A 161 -5.81 -8.30 -5.38
N ARG A 162 -4.85 -7.36 -5.32
CA ARG A 162 -3.57 -7.47 -6.00
C ARG A 162 -2.46 -8.10 -5.16
N ILE A 163 -2.66 -8.22 -3.85
CA ILE A 163 -1.69 -8.86 -2.95
C ILE A 163 -1.69 -10.38 -3.12
N SER A 164 -0.57 -10.93 -3.59
CA SER A 164 -0.32 -12.38 -3.67
C SER A 164 1.15 -12.71 -3.47
N LEU A 165 1.48 -13.33 -2.33
CA LEU A 165 2.84 -13.82 -2.04
C LEU A 165 3.25 -14.94 -3.01
N ALA A 166 2.30 -15.79 -3.42
CA ALA A 166 2.55 -16.90 -4.32
C ALA A 166 2.91 -16.42 -5.72
N ARG A 167 2.12 -15.49 -6.28
CA ARG A 167 2.39 -14.91 -7.59
C ARG A 167 3.72 -14.16 -7.61
N GLU A 168 3.99 -13.34 -6.60
CA GLU A 168 5.23 -12.56 -6.54
C GLU A 168 6.46 -13.49 -6.45
N ARG A 169 6.43 -14.53 -5.61
CA ARG A 169 7.54 -15.49 -5.51
C ARG A 169 7.75 -16.27 -6.81
N ALA A 170 6.67 -16.70 -7.45
CA ALA A 170 6.70 -17.42 -8.71
C ALA A 170 7.30 -16.57 -9.86
N LEU A 171 6.89 -15.30 -9.97
CA LEU A 171 7.41 -14.36 -10.98
C LEU A 171 8.90 -14.09 -10.79
N ASN A 172 9.33 -13.89 -9.54
CA ASN A 172 10.75 -13.66 -9.21
C ASN A 172 11.63 -14.85 -9.63
N LEU A 173 11.18 -16.09 -9.38
CA LEU A 173 11.91 -17.30 -9.83
C LEU A 173 11.75 -17.61 -11.32
N HIS A 174 10.74 -17.05 -11.97
CA HIS A 174 10.58 -17.13 -13.43
C HIS A 174 11.33 -15.99 -14.15
N GLN A 175 12.15 -15.21 -13.43
CA GLN A 175 12.96 -14.08 -13.93
C GLN A 175 12.14 -13.01 -14.68
N HIS A 176 10.83 -12.94 -14.41
CA HIS A 176 9.98 -11.88 -14.95
C HIS A 176 10.04 -10.67 -14.01
N VAL A 177 10.65 -9.58 -14.47
CA VAL A 177 10.78 -8.33 -13.71
C VAL A 177 9.47 -7.54 -13.79
N LYS A 178 8.38 -8.10 -13.26
CA LYS A 178 7.14 -7.37 -13.04
C LYS A 178 6.60 -7.70 -11.66
N THR A 179 6.94 -6.85 -10.71
CA THR A 179 6.40 -6.91 -9.35
C THR A 179 5.09 -6.14 -9.29
N ASP A 180 4.08 -6.75 -8.67
CA ASP A 180 2.82 -6.05 -8.42
C ASP A 180 3.01 -4.95 -7.36
N PRO A 181 2.63 -3.68 -7.61
CA PRO A 181 2.86 -2.59 -6.68
C PRO A 181 2.30 -2.83 -5.27
N SER A 182 1.15 -3.49 -5.16
CA SER A 182 0.50 -3.76 -3.87
C SER A 182 1.29 -4.79 -3.08
N THR A 183 1.79 -5.84 -3.75
CA THR A 183 2.64 -6.85 -3.12
C THR A 183 4.03 -6.30 -2.80
N ALA A 184 4.63 -5.48 -3.68
CA ALA A 184 5.89 -4.78 -3.42
C ALA A 184 5.82 -3.91 -2.16
N PHE A 185 4.75 -3.12 -2.04
CA PHE A 185 4.49 -2.28 -0.89
C PHE A 185 4.48 -3.11 0.41
N LEU A 186 3.71 -4.21 0.43
CA LEU A 186 3.65 -5.13 1.56
C LEU A 186 5.05 -5.67 1.92
N LEU A 187 5.79 -6.21 0.96
CA LEU A 187 7.10 -6.81 1.22
C LEU A 187 8.12 -5.79 1.76
N LEU A 188 8.10 -4.56 1.23
CA LEU A 188 8.93 -3.48 1.73
C LEU A 188 8.55 -3.06 3.15
N LEU A 189 7.25 -2.93 3.43
CA LEU A 189 6.74 -2.61 4.77
C LEU A 189 7.27 -3.60 5.80
N ILE A 190 7.15 -4.90 5.52
CA ILE A 190 7.62 -5.98 6.41
C ILE A 190 9.14 -5.95 6.55
N SER A 191 9.86 -5.65 5.47
CA SER A 191 11.32 -5.61 5.48
C SER A 191 11.86 -4.48 6.37
N LYS A 192 11.18 -3.32 6.44
CA LYS A 192 11.67 -2.11 7.13
C LYS A 192 11.21 -1.99 8.58
N HIS A 193 10.09 -2.60 8.97
CA HIS A 193 9.54 -2.44 10.32
C HIS A 193 9.99 -3.56 11.27
N VAL A 194 10.96 -3.24 12.13
CA VAL A 194 11.47 -4.13 13.20
C VAL A 194 10.35 -4.57 14.15
N SER A 195 9.34 -3.72 14.37
CA SER A 195 8.17 -4.05 15.19
C SER A 195 7.40 -5.27 14.66
N PHE A 196 7.27 -5.46 13.34
CA PHE A 196 6.63 -6.66 12.78
C PHE A 196 7.48 -7.91 12.97
N ARG A 197 8.81 -7.79 12.82
CA ARG A 197 9.72 -8.90 13.10
C ARG A 197 9.65 -9.32 14.57
N ASN A 198 9.48 -8.37 15.49
CA ASN A 198 9.35 -8.65 16.92
C ASN A 198 7.99 -9.28 17.28
N LYS A 199 6.90 -8.95 16.57
CA LYS A 199 5.60 -9.60 16.75
C LYS A 199 5.65 -11.11 16.42
N ILE A 200 6.64 -11.58 15.65
CA ILE A 200 6.82 -12.99 15.27
C ILE A 200 7.48 -13.83 16.39
N MET A 201 8.03 -13.19 17.43
CA MET A 201 8.75 -13.89 18.52
C MET A 201 8.03 -15.13 19.11
N PRO A 202 6.71 -15.09 19.40
CA PRO A 202 5.99 -16.25 19.94
C PRO A 202 5.86 -17.44 18.98
N GLN A 203 6.09 -17.23 17.68
CA GLN A 203 5.90 -18.22 16.63
C GLN A 203 7.20 -18.55 15.87
N GLN A 204 8.36 -18.12 16.39
CA GLN A 204 9.66 -18.23 15.70
C GLN A 204 10.00 -19.62 15.19
N GLU A 205 9.70 -20.68 15.95
CA GLU A 205 9.97 -22.04 15.52
C GLU A 205 9.17 -22.44 14.27
N MET A 206 7.90 -22.02 14.21
CA MET A 206 7.05 -22.25 13.05
C MET A 206 7.57 -21.46 11.85
N TYR A 207 7.92 -20.19 12.02
CA TYR A 207 8.50 -19.37 10.95
C TYR A 207 9.82 -19.93 10.46
N LYS A 208 10.68 -20.43 11.35
CA LYS A 208 11.93 -21.10 10.99
C LYS A 208 11.66 -22.36 10.18
N LYS A 209 10.71 -23.19 10.62
CA LYS A 209 10.31 -24.40 9.90
C LYS A 209 9.79 -24.09 8.50
N PHE A 210 8.84 -23.18 8.37
CA PHE A 210 8.25 -22.83 7.06
C PHE A 210 9.24 -22.09 6.16
N THR A 211 10.12 -21.23 6.70
CA THR A 211 11.21 -20.63 5.91
C THR A 211 12.13 -21.71 5.31
N LEU A 212 12.50 -22.74 6.08
CA LEU A 212 13.30 -23.85 5.55
C LEU A 212 12.56 -24.68 4.50
N GLN A 213 11.25 -24.86 4.66
CA GLN A 213 10.42 -25.54 3.66
C GLN A 213 10.25 -24.70 2.39
N LEU A 214 10.15 -23.38 2.53
CA LEU A 214 10.07 -22.45 1.40
C LEU A 214 11.34 -22.51 0.56
N LEU A 215 12.53 -22.52 1.18
CA LEU A 215 13.80 -22.66 0.46
C LEU A 215 13.85 -23.96 -0.36
N LYS A 216 13.42 -25.08 0.23
CA LYS A 216 13.32 -26.36 -0.50
C LYS A 216 12.29 -26.33 -1.63
N LEU A 217 11.20 -25.59 -1.44
CA LEU A 217 10.21 -25.39 -2.48
C LEU A 217 10.79 -24.56 -3.63
N ASP A 218 11.54 -23.48 -3.32
CA ASP A 218 12.21 -22.65 -4.32
C ASP A 218 13.15 -23.49 -5.19
N GLU A 219 14.03 -24.29 -4.58
CA GLU A 219 14.92 -25.23 -5.28
C GLU A 219 14.15 -26.17 -6.22
N LYS A 220 12.99 -26.68 -5.76
CA LYS A 220 12.13 -27.54 -6.59
C LYS A 220 11.45 -26.77 -7.73
N GLN A 221 11.07 -25.51 -7.51
CA GLN A 221 10.39 -24.68 -8.51
C GLN A 221 11.34 -24.05 -9.53
N GLU A 222 12.66 -24.04 -9.31
CA GLU A 222 13.63 -23.58 -10.33
C GLU A 222 13.51 -24.38 -11.63
N GLY A 223 13.28 -25.69 -11.55
CA GLY A 223 13.11 -26.57 -12.71
C GLY A 223 11.71 -26.58 -13.34
N GLU A 224 10.72 -25.93 -12.73
CA GLU A 224 9.37 -25.80 -13.31
C GLU A 224 9.37 -24.65 -14.33
N SER A 225 8.85 -24.90 -15.54
CA SER A 225 8.80 -23.88 -16.60
C SER A 225 7.44 -23.19 -16.67
N ASN A 226 6.37 -23.80 -16.14
CA ASN A 226 5.02 -23.26 -16.18
C ASN A 226 4.75 -22.34 -14.98
N LEU A 227 4.53 -21.05 -15.24
CA LEU A 227 4.26 -20.05 -14.20
C LEU A 227 3.02 -20.39 -13.36
N GLU A 228 1.92 -20.82 -13.96
CA GLU A 228 0.69 -21.16 -13.24
C GLU A 228 0.88 -22.36 -12.30
N ASN A 229 1.67 -23.35 -12.71
CA ASN A 229 2.07 -24.45 -11.84
C ASN A 229 2.89 -23.94 -10.64
N LYS A 230 3.85 -23.03 -10.86
CA LYS A 230 4.62 -22.41 -9.74
C LYS A 230 3.68 -21.69 -8.79
N ILE A 231 2.80 -20.83 -9.32
CA ILE A 231 1.83 -20.07 -8.51
C ILE A 231 0.97 -21.03 -7.68
N ARG A 232 0.43 -22.09 -8.30
CA ARG A 232 -0.36 -23.09 -7.58
C ARG A 232 0.42 -23.76 -6.46
N ASN A 233 1.67 -24.17 -6.72
CA ASN A 233 2.51 -24.84 -5.72
C ASN A 233 2.81 -23.91 -4.52
N TYR A 234 3.12 -22.64 -4.79
CA TYR A 234 3.28 -21.65 -3.72
C TYR A 234 1.99 -21.36 -2.96
N ASN A 235 0.85 -21.31 -3.65
CA ASN A 235 -0.44 -21.11 -3.01
C ASN A 235 -0.78 -22.24 -2.02
N VAL A 236 -0.53 -23.48 -2.40
CA VAL A 236 -0.68 -24.64 -1.49
C VAL A 236 0.21 -24.46 -0.26
N PHE A 237 1.49 -24.14 -0.47
CA PHE A 237 2.45 -23.94 0.61
C PHE A 237 2.04 -22.80 1.57
N TYR A 238 1.71 -21.62 1.06
CA TYR A 238 1.32 -20.48 1.90
C TYR A 238 -0.01 -20.72 2.63
N LEU A 239 -0.94 -21.45 2.03
CA LEU A 239 -2.17 -21.87 2.70
C LEU A 239 -1.90 -22.84 3.85
N GLU A 240 -0.98 -23.79 3.68
CA GLU A 240 -0.55 -24.68 4.76
C GLU A 240 0.07 -23.90 5.92
N TRP A 241 0.93 -22.92 5.61
CA TRP A 241 1.52 -22.04 6.62
C TRP A 241 0.46 -21.24 7.37
N TYR A 242 -0.45 -20.59 6.64
CA TYR A 242 -1.59 -19.87 7.21
C TYR A 242 -2.40 -20.73 8.18
N ASN A 243 -2.74 -21.96 7.75
CA ASN A 243 -3.51 -22.89 8.57
C ASN A 243 -2.76 -23.34 9.82
N ALA A 244 -1.45 -23.58 9.72
CA ALA A 244 -0.61 -23.90 10.87
C ALA A 244 -0.59 -22.75 11.90
N LEU A 245 -0.46 -21.50 11.43
CA LEU A 245 -0.48 -20.31 12.28
C LEU A 245 -1.83 -20.09 12.98
N ASN A 246 -2.94 -20.56 12.41
CA ASN A 246 -4.25 -20.48 13.05
C ASN A 246 -4.49 -21.58 14.10
N LYS A 247 -3.86 -22.75 13.94
CA LYS A 247 -3.99 -23.86 14.90
C LYS A 247 -3.23 -23.62 16.21
N ASN A 248 -2.17 -22.81 16.18
CA ASN A 248 -1.30 -22.51 17.32
C ASN A 248 -1.69 -21.21 18.08
N VAL A 249 -2.95 -20.78 18.02
CA VAL A 249 -3.48 -19.60 18.76
C VAL A 249 -4.28 -20.03 20.01
N ASN A 250 -4.28 -21.32 20.37
CA ASN A 250 -4.87 -21.84 21.61
C ASN A 250 -3.79 -22.16 22.64
#